data_AF-B0BK35-F1
#
_entry.id   AF-B0BK35-F1
#
_cell.length_a   1.000
_cell.length_b   1.000
_cell.length_c   1.000
_cell.angle_alpha   90.00
_cell.angle_beta   90.00
_cell.angle_gamma   90.00
#
_symmetry.space_group_name_H-M   'P 1'
#
loop_
_entity.id
_entity.type
_entity.pdbx_description
1 polymer ?
#
loop_
_entity_poly.entity_id
_entity_poly.type
_entity_poly.pdbx_seq_one_letter_code
_entity_poly.pdbx_strand_id
1 'polypeptide(L)'
;MKIIRHFYVYAWLAAFAFYSYAAFLPDYYATRNNIPTHELRNLVIFSALSLIECAVLAILIRPWNFHGNRGRLALSLALFIPWLVVCALTLMHTPAIYSAHVLWLASVVVALVVALLVVPRRAA
;
A
#
# COMPACT_ATOMS: atom_id res chain seq x y z
N MET A 1 -23.80 6.95 6.50
CA MET A 1 -22.62 6.19 6.03
C MET A 1 -21.36 7.07 5.92
N LYS A 2 -20.97 7.82 6.97
CA LYS A 2 -19.80 8.74 6.92
C LYS A 2 -18.44 8.01 7.03
N ILE A 3 -18.42 6.81 7.61
CA ILE A 3 -17.20 6.02 7.87
C ILE A 3 -16.51 5.53 6.59
N ILE A 4 -17.28 5.09 5.59
CA ILE A 4 -16.73 4.62 4.29
C ILE A 4 -15.98 5.74 3.56
N ARG A 5 -16.42 7.00 3.74
CA ARG A 5 -15.78 8.17 3.14
C ARG A 5 -14.38 8.43 3.70
N HIS A 6 -14.03 7.90 4.87
CA HIS A 6 -12.72 8.14 5.50
C HIS A 6 -11.89 6.85 5.60
N PHE A 7 -12.32 5.78 4.93
CA PHE A 7 -11.60 4.50 4.90
C PHE A 7 -10.12 4.65 4.52
N TYR A 8 -9.79 5.50 3.55
CA TYR A 8 -8.41 5.75 3.14
C TYR A 8 -7.55 6.40 4.24
N VAL A 9 -8.15 7.19 5.14
CA VAL A 9 -7.43 7.79 6.28
C VAL A 9 -7.08 6.71 7.29
N TYR A 10 -8.02 5.82 7.62
CA TYR A 10 -7.75 4.71 8.53
C TYR A 10 -6.73 3.72 7.96
N ALA A 11 -6.82 3.43 6.65
CA ALA A 11 -5.86 2.59 5.95
C ALA A 11 -4.45 3.21 5.98
N TRP A 12 -4.35 4.53 5.75
CA TRP A 12 -3.08 5.25 5.86
C TRP A 12 -2.53 5.28 7.29
N LEU A 13 -3.37 5.52 8.30
CA LEU A 13 -2.94 5.50 9.70
C LEU A 13 -2.42 4.12 10.12
N ALA A 14 -3.06 3.05 9.66
CA ALA A 14 -2.58 1.68 9.88
C ALA A 14 -1.22 1.44 9.19
N ALA A 15 -1.07 1.88 7.94
CA ALA A 15 0.21 1.82 7.23
C ALA A 15 1.30 2.62 7.96
N PHE A 16 0.99 3.84 8.42
CA PHE A 16 1.90 4.71 9.15
C PHE A 16 2.38 4.09 10.47
N ALA A 17 1.47 3.48 11.23
CA ALA A 17 1.82 2.76 12.45
C ALA A 17 2.74 1.57 12.14
N PHE A 18 2.45 0.83 11.07
CA PHE A 18 3.27 -0.29 10.63
C PHE A 18 4.66 0.14 10.16
N TYR A 19 4.77 1.25 9.42
CA TYR A 19 6.06 1.83 9.04
C TYR A 19 6.83 2.36 10.23
N SER A 20 6.16 2.97 11.21
CA SER A 20 6.81 3.42 12.44
C SER A 20 7.46 2.24 13.16
N TYR A 21 6.79 1.10 13.26
CA TYR A 21 7.39 -0.12 13.80
C TYR A 21 8.56 -0.62 12.93
N ALA A 22 8.37 -0.71 11.61
CA ALA A 22 9.35 -1.27 10.70
C ALA A 22 10.59 -0.39 10.47
N ALA A 23 10.48 0.93 10.65
CA ALA A 23 11.58 1.87 10.46
C ALA A 23 12.70 1.69 11.50
N PHE A 24 12.35 1.25 12.71
CA PHE A 24 13.28 1.08 13.82
C PHE A 24 13.70 -0.39 14.04
N LEU A 25 13.36 -1.29 13.10
CA LEU A 25 13.88 -2.66 13.12
C LEU A 25 15.36 -2.65 12.66
N PRO A 26 16.23 -3.41 13.33
CA PRO A 26 17.65 -3.46 12.98
C PRO A 26 17.86 -3.94 11.53
N ASP A 27 18.54 -3.13 10.73
CA ASP A 27 18.98 -3.54 9.39
C ASP A 27 20.27 -4.35 9.51
N TYR A 28 20.12 -5.68 9.56
CA TYR A 28 21.25 -6.61 9.67
C TYR A 28 22.30 -6.42 8.57
N TYR A 29 21.88 -6.05 7.34
CA TYR A 29 22.79 -5.85 6.24
C TYR A 29 23.60 -4.56 6.42
N ALA A 30 22.94 -3.46 6.80
CA ALA A 30 23.62 -2.20 7.07
C ALA A 30 24.56 -2.31 8.28
N THR A 31 24.12 -2.96 9.36
CA THR A 31 24.95 -3.21 10.55
C THR A 31 26.15 -4.07 10.21
N ARG A 32 25.99 -5.14 9.42
CA ARG A 32 27.09 -6.03 9.03
C ARG A 32 28.13 -5.33 8.14
N ASN A 33 27.70 -4.38 7.31
CA ASN A 33 28.56 -3.68 6.36
C ASN A 33 28.99 -2.27 6.82
N ASN A 34 28.71 -1.89 8.07
CA ASN A 34 28.98 -0.54 8.61
C ASN A 34 28.41 0.60 7.75
N ILE A 35 27.23 0.39 7.15
CA ILE A 35 26.55 1.39 6.33
C ILE A 35 25.67 2.24 7.25
N PRO A 36 25.72 3.58 7.17
CA PRO A 36 24.86 4.44 7.97
C PRO A 36 23.38 4.20 7.64
N THR A 37 22.57 3.97 8.67
CA THR A 37 21.11 3.83 8.55
C THR A 37 20.43 5.19 8.62
N HIS A 38 19.30 5.32 7.93
CA HIS A 38 18.56 6.58 7.83
C HIS A 38 17.06 6.35 8.09
N GLU A 39 16.76 5.92 9.30
CA GLU A 39 15.44 5.44 9.74
C GLU A 39 14.34 6.50 9.58
N LEU A 40 14.58 7.72 10.09
CA LEU A 40 13.61 8.83 9.98
C LEU A 40 13.36 9.25 8.54
N ARG A 41 14.40 9.30 7.72
CA ARG A 41 14.25 9.67 6.30
C ARG A 41 13.39 8.63 5.57
N ASN A 42 13.66 7.35 5.81
CA ASN A 42 12.89 6.27 5.21
C ASN A 42 11.43 6.31 5.70
N LEU A 43 11.19 6.52 6.99
CA LEU A 43 9.83 6.65 7.54
C LEU A 43 9.03 7.75 6.83
N VAL A 44 9.62 8.94 6.66
CA VAL A 44 8.96 10.06 5.97
C VAL A 44 8.67 9.73 4.51
N ILE A 45 9.64 9.16 3.78
CA ILE A 45 9.49 8.82 2.36
C ILE A 45 8.37 7.77 2.18
N PHE A 46 8.40 6.67 2.92
CA PHE A 46 7.42 5.59 2.77
C PHE A 46 6.02 5.99 3.25
N SER A 47 5.94 6.85 4.27
CA SER A 47 4.65 7.40 4.73
C SER A 47 4.03 8.37 3.72
N ALA A 48 4.86 9.18 3.05
CA ALA A 48 4.41 10.07 1.98
C ALA A 48 4.02 9.27 0.73
N LEU A 49 4.80 8.25 0.38
CA LEU A 49 4.52 7.35 -0.73
C LEU A 49 3.18 6.61 -0.54
N SER A 50 2.94 6.03 0.63
CA SER A 50 1.68 5.35 0.94
C SER A 50 0.49 6.31 0.98
N LEU A 51 0.69 7.57 1.35
CA LEU A 51 -0.35 8.61 1.28
C LEU A 51 -0.76 8.86 -0.17
N ILE A 52 0.23 8.96 -1.08
CA ILE A 52 -0.01 9.13 -2.51
C ILE A 52 -0.75 7.91 -3.08
N GLU A 53 -0.33 6.70 -2.72
CA GLU A 53 -1.01 5.46 -3.13
C GLU A 53 -2.47 5.43 -2.66
N CYS A 54 -2.73 5.80 -1.39
CA CYS A 54 -4.08 5.90 -0.85
C CYS A 54 -4.91 6.93 -1.63
N ALA A 55 -4.32 8.09 -1.98
CA ALA A 55 -4.99 9.11 -2.76
C ALA A 55 -5.32 8.63 -4.18
N VAL A 56 -4.37 7.99 -4.86
CA VAL A 56 -4.57 7.40 -6.20
C VAL A 56 -5.68 6.35 -6.15
N LEU A 57 -5.64 5.45 -5.17
CA LEU A 57 -6.66 4.42 -4.98
C LEU A 57 -8.04 5.01 -4.70
N ALA A 58 -8.12 6.04 -3.85
CA ALA A 58 -9.36 6.75 -3.58
C ALA A 58 -9.94 7.43 -4.84
N ILE A 59 -9.08 8.00 -5.70
CA ILE A 59 -9.48 8.63 -6.97
C ILE A 59 -9.98 7.59 -7.99
N LEU A 60 -9.31 6.43 -8.08
CA LEU A 60 -9.67 5.37 -9.03
C LEU A 60 -10.98 4.68 -8.65
N ILE A 61 -11.11 4.30 -7.37
CA ILE A 61 -12.30 3.61 -6.87
C ILE A 61 -13.48 4.59 -6.74
N ARG A 62 -13.20 5.83 -6.32
CA ARG A 62 -14.18 6.84 -5.86
C ARG A 62 -15.19 6.22 -4.89
N PRO A 63 -14.80 5.95 -3.64
CA PRO A 63 -15.68 5.31 -2.65
C PRO A 63 -17.00 6.06 -2.41
N TRP A 64 -17.05 7.37 -2.71
CA TRP A 64 -18.26 8.20 -2.64
C TRP A 64 -19.26 7.99 -3.79
N ASN A 65 -18.90 7.30 -4.86
CA ASN A 65 -19.75 7.04 -6.02
C ASN A 65 -19.66 5.57 -6.49
N PHE A 66 -19.42 4.66 -5.54
CA PHE A 66 -19.12 3.26 -5.84
C PHE A 66 -20.40 2.48 -6.17
N HIS A 67 -20.76 2.43 -7.45
CA HIS A 67 -21.92 1.71 -7.97
C HIS A 67 -21.66 0.20 -8.23
N GLY A 68 -20.65 -0.41 -7.59
CA GLY A 68 -20.24 -1.78 -7.93
C GLY A 68 -19.59 -1.89 -9.32
N ASN A 69 -18.88 -0.85 -9.75
CA ASN A 69 -18.21 -0.83 -11.04
C ASN A 69 -16.93 -1.68 -11.00
N ARG A 70 -17.06 -2.95 -11.39
CA ARG A 70 -15.93 -3.89 -11.51
C ARG A 70 -14.79 -3.38 -12.40
N GLY A 71 -15.09 -2.56 -13.42
CA GLY A 71 -14.08 -2.01 -14.31
C GLY A 71 -13.06 -1.11 -13.58
N ARG A 72 -13.50 -0.35 -12.58
CA ARG A 72 -12.62 0.48 -11.76
C ARG A 72 -11.71 -0.34 -10.83
N LEU A 73 -12.25 -1.42 -10.27
CA LEU A 73 -11.46 -2.35 -9.47
C LEU A 73 -10.41 -3.05 -10.32
N ALA A 74 -10.78 -3.51 -11.52
CA ALA A 74 -9.84 -4.11 -12.47
C ALA A 74 -8.75 -3.13 -12.92
N LEU A 75 -9.10 -1.86 -13.20
CA LEU A 75 -8.14 -0.81 -13.53
C LEU A 75 -7.18 -0.54 -12.36
N SER A 76 -7.69 -0.51 -11.13
CA SER A 76 -6.86 -0.34 -9.94
C SER A 76 -5.90 -1.51 -9.75
N LEU A 77 -6.35 -2.75 -9.97
CA LEU A 77 -5.48 -3.93 -9.96
C LEU A 77 -4.41 -3.87 -11.04
N ALA A 78 -4.77 -3.47 -12.26
CA ALA A 78 -3.82 -3.34 -13.37
C ALA A 78 -2.72 -2.32 -13.08
N LEU A 79 -2.96 -1.33 -12.22
CA LEU A 79 -1.96 -0.36 -11.78
C LEU A 79 -1.13 -0.86 -10.58
N PHE A 80 -1.80 -1.40 -9.56
CA PHE A 80 -1.15 -1.77 -8.31
C PHE A 80 -0.37 -3.10 -8.39
N ILE A 81 -0.72 -4.02 -9.28
CA ILE A 81 0.03 -5.27 -9.47
C ILE A 81 1.44 -4.99 -10.03
N PRO A 82 1.63 -4.26 -11.14
CA PRO A 82 2.97 -3.92 -11.61
C PRO A 82 3.78 -3.14 -10.57
N TRP A 83 3.12 -2.21 -9.86
CA TRP A 83 3.77 -1.45 -8.80
C TRP A 83 4.28 -2.35 -7.67
N LEU A 84 3.44 -3.28 -7.19
CA LEU A 84 3.84 -4.31 -6.22
C LEU A 84 5.04 -5.13 -6.72
N VAL A 85 5.03 -5.55 -7.98
CA VAL A 85 6.13 -6.34 -8.57
C VAL A 85 7.43 -5.53 -8.58
N VAL A 86 7.39 -4.28 -9.04
CA VAL A 86 8.58 -3.39 -9.05
C VAL A 86 9.12 -3.21 -7.64
N CYS A 87 8.27 -2.93 -6.65
CA CYS A 87 8.69 -2.83 -5.25
C CYS A 87 9.25 -4.15 -4.71
N ALA A 88 8.65 -5.30 -5.06
CA ALA A 88 9.11 -6.60 -4.59
C ALA A 88 10.50 -6.96 -5.15
N LEU A 89 10.85 -6.52 -6.36
CA LEU A 89 12.20 -6.69 -6.91
C LEU A 89 13.27 -5.96 -6.09
N THR A 90 12.90 -4.94 -5.32
CA THR A 90 13.83 -4.19 -4.45
C THR A 90 14.06 -4.83 -3.07
N LEU A 91 13.44 -5.98 -2.76
CA LEU A 91 13.56 -6.63 -1.45
C LEU A 91 14.96 -7.18 -1.12
N MET A 92 15.85 -7.29 -2.12
CA MET A 92 17.19 -7.81 -1.88
C MET A 92 18.06 -6.79 -1.14
N HIS A 93 18.56 -7.17 0.04
CA HIS A 93 19.46 -6.37 0.87
C HIS A 93 18.91 -5.00 1.28
N THR A 94 17.60 -4.91 1.54
CA THR A 94 16.96 -3.65 1.96
C THR A 94 16.53 -3.64 3.42
N PRO A 95 16.41 -2.44 4.02
CA PRO A 95 15.89 -2.27 5.37
C PRO A 95 14.46 -2.81 5.51
N ALA A 96 14.08 -3.21 6.73
CA ALA A 96 12.77 -3.81 7.03
C ALA A 96 11.57 -2.96 6.56
N ILE A 97 11.71 -1.63 6.50
CA ILE A 97 10.65 -0.74 6.00
C ILE A 97 10.26 -0.99 4.54
N TYR A 98 11.18 -1.45 3.68
CA TYR A 98 10.87 -1.85 2.31
C TYR A 98 9.97 -3.09 2.29
N SER A 99 10.27 -4.06 3.14
CA SER A 99 9.43 -5.25 3.31
C SER A 99 8.05 -4.90 3.86
N ALA A 100 7.97 -3.95 4.79
CA ALA A 100 6.70 -3.45 5.31
C ALA A 100 5.88 -2.78 4.19
N HIS A 101 6.51 -2.03 3.30
CA HIS A 101 5.85 -1.39 2.17
C HIS A 101 5.31 -2.39 1.15
N VAL A 102 6.09 -3.43 0.84
CA VAL A 102 5.62 -4.51 -0.03
C VAL A 102 4.44 -5.25 0.60
N LEU A 103 4.46 -5.53 1.90
CA LEU A 103 3.34 -6.15 2.61
C LEU A 103 2.09 -5.27 2.60
N TRP A 104 2.26 -3.95 2.77
CA TRP A 104 1.18 -2.98 2.62
C TRP A 104 0.55 -3.05 1.21
N LEU A 105 1.38 -2.98 0.16
CA LEU A 105 0.92 -3.07 -1.22
C LEU A 105 0.24 -4.41 -1.52
N ALA A 106 0.79 -5.51 -1.04
CA ALA A 106 0.19 -6.84 -1.17
C ALA A 106 -1.19 -6.88 -0.50
N SER A 107 -1.33 -6.28 0.69
CA SER A 107 -2.61 -6.18 1.40
C SER A 107 -3.64 -5.39 0.60
N VAL A 108 -3.22 -4.28 -0.03
CA VAL A 108 -4.08 -3.48 -0.93
C VAL A 108 -4.51 -4.30 -2.15
N VAL A 109 -3.59 -5.02 -2.79
CA VAL A 109 -3.91 -5.88 -3.95
C VAL A 109 -4.88 -6.99 -3.55
N VAL A 110 -4.64 -7.68 -2.43
CA VAL A 110 -5.55 -8.71 -1.91
C VAL A 110 -6.94 -8.12 -1.64
N ALA A 111 -7.02 -6.95 -1.00
CA ALA A 111 -8.29 -6.28 -0.75
C ALA A 111 -9.03 -5.93 -2.05
N LEU A 112 -8.31 -5.47 -3.08
CA LEU A 112 -8.88 -5.20 -4.41
C LEU A 112 -9.39 -6.48 -5.11
N VAL A 113 -8.64 -7.58 -5.01
CA VAL A 113 -9.07 -8.90 -5.53
C VAL A 113 -10.33 -9.36 -4.83
N VAL A 114 -10.36 -9.32 -3.49
CA VAL A 114 -11.54 -9.68 -2.70
C VAL A 114 -12.74 -8.81 -3.09
N ALA A 115 -12.55 -7.49 -3.21
CA ALA A 115 -13.60 -6.58 -3.65
C ALA A 115 -14.12 -6.93 -5.06
N LEU A 116 -13.23 -7.30 -5.99
CA LEU A 116 -13.61 -7.68 -7.35
C LEU A 116 -14.43 -8.98 -7.38
N LEU A 117 -14.11 -9.94 -6.50
CA LEU A 117 -14.83 -11.21 -6.38
C LEU A 117 -16.22 -11.02 -5.75
N VAL A 118 -16.32 -10.20 -4.70
CA VAL A 118 -17.57 -9.98 -3.95
C VAL A 118 -18.58 -9.12 -4.71
N VAL A 119 -18.13 -8.08 -5.42
CA VAL A 119 -19.05 -7.20 -6.19
C VAL A 119 -19.68 -8.01 -7.32
N PRO A 120 -21.01 -8.17 -7.43
CA PRO A 120 -21.63 -8.97 -8.50
C PRO A 120 -21.32 -8.43 -9.90
N ARG A 121 -21.25 -9.30 -10.92
CA ARG A 121 -21.31 -8.82 -12.31
C ARG A 121 -22.70 -8.21 -12.50
N ARG A 122 -22.79 -6.91 -12.74
CA ARG A 122 -24.05 -6.33 -13.26
C ARG A 122 -24.31 -7.02 -14.60
N ALA A 123 -25.33 -7.86 -14.66
CA ALA A 123 -25.87 -8.34 -15.93
C ALA A 123 -26.31 -7.09 -16.70
N ALA A 124 -25.77 -6.92 -17.90
CA ALA A 124 -26.25 -5.93 -18.86
C ALA A 124 -27.60 -6.38 -19.41
#